data_AF-A0A521BMM5-F1
#
_entry.id   AF-A0A521BMM5-F1
#
_cell.length_a   1.000
_cell.length_b   1.000
_cell.length_c   1.000
_cell.angle_alpha   90.00
_cell.angle_beta   90.00
_cell.angle_gamma   90.00
#
_symmetry.space_group_name_H-M   'P 1'
#
loop_
_entity.id
_entity.type
_entity.pdbx_description
1 polymer ?
#
loop_
_entity_poly.entity_id
_entity_poly.type
_entity_poly.pdbx_seq_one_letter_code
_entity_poly.pdbx_strand_id
1 'polypeptide(L)'
;MNRKIKVFLIYAYSFIFLYMFNSLVTWLFVRFKLSPLIGTFLEALIMIVGLFFSFRYLIKKYYLVDDDKLITKAWLFHFIPFIVTSFLLFFLIFSFIKIPSFAIFVYLNLDILLLFFTYKFAVEKFIEERNG
;
A
#
# COMPACT_ATOMS: atom_id res chain seq x y z
N MET A 1 -6.84 -0.19 22.17
CA MET A 1 -6.82 0.24 20.75
C MET A 1 -7.62 -0.75 19.93
N ASN A 2 -8.51 -0.30 19.05
CA ASN A 2 -9.30 -1.18 18.17
C ASN A 2 -8.33 -2.08 17.35
N ARG A 3 -8.56 -3.40 17.35
CA ARG A 3 -7.73 -4.41 16.65
C ARG A 3 -7.44 -3.97 15.21
N LYS A 4 -8.44 -3.44 14.52
CA LYS A 4 -8.36 -2.95 13.14
C LYS A 4 -7.33 -1.83 12.97
N ILE A 5 -7.36 -0.84 13.85
CA ILE A 5 -6.39 0.28 13.83
C ILE A 5 -4.99 -0.25 14.13
N LYS A 6 -4.84 -1.17 15.08
CA LYS A 6 -3.53 -1.78 15.38
C LYS A 6 -2.93 -2.49 14.19
N VAL A 7 -3.71 -3.34 13.52
CA VAL A 7 -3.22 -4.10 12.37
C VAL A 7 -2.95 -3.17 11.20
N PHE A 8 -3.82 -2.18 10.96
CA PHE A 8 -3.59 -1.14 9.96
C PHE A 8 -2.28 -0.40 10.20
N LEU A 9 -1.97 0.03 11.43
CA LEU A 9 -0.74 0.76 11.71
C LEU A 9 0.50 -0.08 11.33
N ILE A 10 0.52 -1.37 11.67
CA ILE A 10 1.63 -2.27 11.28
C ILE A 10 1.70 -2.41 9.75
N TYR A 11 0.55 -2.47 9.09
CA TYR A 11 0.48 -2.52 7.64
C TYR A 11 0.99 -1.22 6.99
N ALA A 12 0.61 -0.06 7.51
CA ALA A 12 1.07 1.25 7.05
C ALA A 12 2.59 1.41 7.27
N TYR A 13 3.14 0.90 8.37
CA TYR A 13 4.60 0.84 8.54
C TYR A 13 5.28 -0.04 7.49
N SER A 14 4.65 -1.15 7.11
CA SER A 14 5.16 -2.01 6.03
C SER A 14 5.15 -1.25 4.70
N PHE A 15 4.09 -0.50 4.41
CA PHE A 15 3.99 0.36 3.24
C PHE A 15 5.10 1.43 3.20
N ILE A 16 5.28 2.16 4.30
CA ILE A 16 6.34 3.19 4.42
C ILE A 16 7.72 2.56 4.24
N PHE A 17 7.97 1.41 4.88
CA PHE A 17 9.24 0.70 4.74
C PHE A 17 9.52 0.30 3.28
N LEU A 18 8.53 -0.27 2.57
CA LEU A 18 8.69 -0.64 1.17
C LEU A 18 8.92 0.59 0.28
N TYR A 19 8.26 1.72 0.57
CA TYR A 19 8.49 2.97 -0.15
C TYR A 19 9.93 3.50 0.02
N MET A 20 10.44 3.47 1.25
CA MET A 20 11.84 3.81 1.55
C MET A 20 12.82 2.85 0.88
N PHE A 21 12.50 1.54 0.89
CA PHE A 21 13.30 0.53 0.23
C PHE A 21 13.34 0.72 -1.29
N ASN A 22 12.20 1.03 -1.91
CA ASN A 22 12.16 1.37 -3.33
C ASN A 22 13.01 2.61 -3.65
N SER A 23 12.99 3.64 -2.79
CA SER A 23 13.86 4.81 -2.98
C SER A 23 15.35 4.44 -2.98
N LEU A 24 15.76 3.46 -2.17
CA LEU A 24 17.11 2.92 -2.18
C LEU A 24 17.39 2.13 -3.47
N VAL A 25 16.43 1.34 -3.95
CA VAL A 25 16.53 0.63 -5.24
C VAL A 25 16.70 1.62 -6.39
N THR A 26 15.88 2.66 -6.47
CA THR A 26 16.02 3.72 -7.49
C THR A 26 17.42 4.34 -7.45
N TRP A 27 17.92 4.67 -6.25
CA TRP A 27 19.25 5.24 -6.09
C TRP A 27 20.34 4.30 -6.61
N LEU A 28 20.26 2.99 -6.34
CA LEU A 28 21.21 2.00 -6.88
C LEU A 28 21.14 1.96 -8.42
N PHE A 29 19.95 1.95 -9.00
CA PHE A 29 19.77 1.93 -10.46
C PHE A 29 20.40 3.16 -11.12
N VAL A 30 20.17 4.35 -10.55
CA VAL A 30 20.79 5.59 -11.02
C VAL A 30 22.31 5.54 -10.85
N ARG A 31 22.79 5.08 -9.69
CA ARG A 31 24.24 5.01 -9.38
C ARG A 31 25.00 4.11 -10.35
N PHE A 32 24.40 2.98 -10.72
CA PHE A 32 25.01 2.00 -11.63
C PHE A 32 24.59 2.18 -13.09
N LYS A 33 23.86 3.25 -13.44
CA LYS A 33 23.35 3.54 -14.80
C LYS A 33 22.58 2.35 -15.41
N LEU A 34 21.82 1.65 -14.59
CA LEU A 34 20.98 0.53 -15.02
C LEU A 34 19.73 1.04 -15.75
N SER A 35 19.08 0.16 -16.51
CA SER A 35 17.85 0.49 -17.25
C SER A 35 16.74 0.98 -16.31
N PRO A 36 16.20 2.21 -16.50
CA PRO A 36 15.10 2.73 -15.69
C PRO A 36 13.86 1.84 -15.75
N LEU A 37 13.59 1.23 -16.91
CA LEU A 37 12.43 0.37 -17.13
C LEU A 37 12.49 -0.89 -16.25
N ILE A 38 13.68 -1.49 -16.12
CA ILE A 38 13.91 -2.64 -15.23
C ILE A 38 13.73 -2.20 -13.77
N GLY A 39 14.20 -1.00 -13.41
CA GLY A 39 14.05 -0.43 -12.08
C GLY A 39 12.58 -0.26 -11.69
N THR A 40 11.79 0.38 -12.55
CA THR A 40 10.34 0.56 -12.33
C THR A 40 9.61 -0.77 -12.20
N PHE A 41 9.94 -1.77 -13.02
CA PHE A 41 9.32 -3.10 -12.91
C PHE A 41 9.67 -3.78 -11.58
N LEU A 42 10.93 -3.68 -11.14
CA LEU A 42 11.38 -4.23 -9.87
C LEU A 42 10.70 -3.54 -8.68
N GLU A 43 10.61 -2.22 -8.69
CA GLU A 43 9.93 -1.42 -7.65
C GLU A 43 8.44 -1.78 -7.54
N ALA A 44 7.76 -1.94 -8.67
CA ALA A 44 6.37 -2.37 -8.71
C ALA A 44 6.22 -3.79 -8.14
N LEU A 45 7.10 -4.72 -8.52
CA LEU A 45 7.11 -6.09 -8.02
C LEU A 45 7.32 -6.12 -6.50
N ILE A 46 8.30 -5.37 -5.99
CA ILE A 46 8.60 -5.25 -4.55
C ILE A 46 7.36 -4.74 -3.80
N MET A 47 6.69 -3.70 -4.30
CA MET A 47 5.49 -3.15 -3.66
C MET A 47 4.34 -4.14 -3.63
N ILE A 48 4.01 -4.75 -4.78
CA ILE A 48 2.92 -5.72 -4.91
C ILE A 48 3.16 -6.90 -3.97
N VAL A 49 4.34 -7.51 -4.06
CA VAL A 49 4.72 -8.70 -3.28
C VAL A 49 4.79 -8.36 -1.80
N GLY A 50 5.51 -7.30 -1.44
CA GLY A 50 5.71 -6.89 -0.04
C GLY A 50 4.40 -6.56 0.65
N LEU A 51 3.51 -5.81 -0.01
CA LEU A 51 2.21 -5.46 0.54
C LEU A 51 1.26 -6.66 0.62
N PHE A 52 1.28 -7.56 -0.36
CA PHE A 52 0.47 -8.78 -0.30
C PHE A 52 0.89 -9.66 0.87
N PHE A 53 2.18 -9.96 1.00
CA PHE A 53 2.66 -10.83 2.08
C PHE A 53 2.53 -10.19 3.46
N SER A 54 2.73 -8.87 3.58
CA SER A 54 2.46 -8.15 4.83
C SER A 54 0.98 -8.24 5.20
N PHE A 55 0.07 -7.95 4.26
CA PHE A 55 -1.37 -8.07 4.49
C PHE A 55 -1.76 -9.48 4.91
N ARG A 56 -1.31 -10.50 4.16
CA ARG A 56 -1.58 -11.92 4.45
C ARG A 56 -1.11 -12.30 5.84
N TYR A 57 0.15 -11.99 6.20
CA TYR A 57 0.70 -12.29 7.51
C TYR A 57 -0.12 -11.65 8.63
N LEU A 58 -0.49 -10.38 8.46
CA LEU A 58 -1.25 -9.63 9.44
C LEU A 58 -2.68 -10.15 9.62
N ILE A 59 -3.36 -10.51 8.53
CA ILE A 59 -4.71 -11.09 8.61
C ILE A 59 -4.66 -12.46 9.30
N LYS A 60 -3.74 -13.35 8.91
CA LYS A 60 -3.59 -14.66 9.58
C LYS A 60 -3.30 -14.51 11.07
N LYS A 61 -2.35 -13.63 11.43
CA LYS A 61 -1.89 -13.46 12.81
C LYS A 61 -2.93 -12.82 13.73
N TYR A 62 -3.64 -11.80 13.26
CA TYR A 62 -4.49 -10.97 14.13
C TYR A 62 -5.99 -11.24 13.98
N TYR A 63 -6.43 -11.75 12.83
CA TYR A 63 -7.83 -12.10 12.59
C TYR A 63 -8.08 -13.61 12.59
N LEU A 64 -7.04 -14.44 12.69
CA LEU A 64 -7.13 -15.90 12.76
C LEU A 64 -7.84 -16.54 11.55
N VAL A 65 -7.79 -15.86 10.40
CA VAL A 65 -8.33 -16.36 9.13
C VAL A 65 -7.22 -17.08 8.38
N ASP A 66 -7.40 -18.37 8.08
CA ASP A 66 -6.41 -19.16 7.32
C ASP A 66 -6.84 -19.48 5.88
N ASP A 67 -7.96 -18.93 5.41
CA ASP A 67 -8.40 -19.06 4.02
C ASP A 67 -7.62 -18.10 3.10
N ASP A 68 -6.59 -18.63 2.44
CA ASP A 68 -5.76 -17.86 1.49
C ASP A 68 -6.56 -17.31 0.30
N LYS A 69 -7.66 -17.94 -0.13
CA LYS A 69 -8.51 -17.40 -1.21
C LYS A 69 -9.27 -16.17 -0.71
N LEU A 70 -9.80 -16.22 0.51
CA LEU A 70 -10.49 -15.08 1.12
C LEU A 70 -9.53 -13.91 1.38
N ILE A 71 -8.35 -14.18 1.92
CA ILE A 71 -7.31 -13.17 2.13
C ILE A 71 -6.91 -12.51 0.81
N THR A 72 -6.71 -13.30 -0.24
CA THR A 72 -6.36 -12.77 -1.57
C THR A 72 -7.47 -11.88 -2.13
N LYS A 73 -8.74 -12.29 -1.98
CA LYS A 73 -9.89 -11.46 -2.39
C LYS A 73 -9.96 -10.15 -1.62
N ALA A 74 -9.79 -10.19 -0.29
CA ALA A 74 -9.76 -9.00 0.54
C ALA A 74 -8.62 -8.07 0.13
N TRP A 75 -7.43 -8.62 -0.10
CA TRP A 75 -6.27 -7.84 -0.53
C TRP A 75 -6.50 -7.19 -1.90
N LEU A 76 -7.01 -7.92 -2.91
CA LEU A 76 -7.32 -7.34 -4.22
C LEU A 76 -8.38 -6.25 -4.14
N PHE A 77 -9.42 -6.46 -3.32
CA PHE A 77 -10.49 -5.47 -3.10
C PHE A 77 -9.99 -4.20 -2.40
N HIS A 78 -8.92 -4.30 -1.61
CA HIS A 78 -8.22 -3.15 -1.04
C HIS A 78 -7.26 -2.51 -2.06
N PHE A 79 -6.38 -3.32 -2.63
CA PHE A 79 -5.19 -2.90 -3.37
C PHE A 79 -5.53 -2.27 -4.72
N ILE A 80 -6.50 -2.83 -5.46
CA ILE A 80 -6.88 -2.28 -6.77
C ILE A 80 -7.51 -0.89 -6.62
N PRO A 81 -8.54 -0.68 -5.76
CA PRO A 81 -9.06 0.66 -5.52
C PRO A 81 -8.01 1.61 -4.96
N PHE A 82 -7.13 1.14 -4.06
CA PHE A 82 -6.04 1.94 -3.54
C PHE A 82 -5.12 2.46 -4.66
N ILE A 83 -4.62 1.60 -5.55
CA ILE A 83 -3.75 2.04 -6.66
C ILE A 83 -4.46 3.04 -7.56
N VAL A 84 -5.68 2.73 -7.99
CA VAL A 84 -6.42 3.58 -8.94
C VAL A 84 -6.69 4.95 -8.33
N THR A 85 -7.16 4.99 -7.07
CA THR A 85 -7.44 6.25 -6.37
C THR A 85 -6.18 7.02 -6.02
N SER A 86 -5.10 6.34 -5.63
CA SER A 86 -3.79 6.93 -5.37
C SER A 86 -3.20 7.58 -6.63
N PHE A 87 -3.30 6.92 -7.79
CA PHE A 87 -2.88 7.48 -9.06
C PHE A 87 -3.67 8.74 -9.44
N LEU A 88 -5.00 8.70 -9.32
CA LEU A 88 -5.85 9.87 -9.57
C LEU A 88 -5.54 11.01 -8.60
N LEU A 89 -5.33 10.68 -7.31
CA LEU A 89 -4.96 11.64 -6.28
C LEU A 89 -3.63 12.32 -6.62
N PHE A 90 -2.62 11.54 -7.02
CA PHE A 90 -1.32 12.06 -7.44
C PHE A 90 -1.47 13.06 -8.58
N PHE A 91 -2.20 12.67 -9.64
CA PHE A 91 -2.44 13.53 -10.80
C PHE A 91 -3.15 14.83 -10.42
N LEU A 92 -4.20 14.75 -9.60
CA LEU A 92 -4.95 15.93 -9.15
C LEU A 92 -4.07 16.87 -8.32
N ILE A 93 -3.33 16.34 -7.34
CA ILE A 93 -2.49 17.16 -6.47
C ILE A 93 -1.42 17.92 -7.27
N PHE A 94 -0.73 17.26 -8.18
CA PHE A 94 0.28 17.91 -9.03
C PHE A 94 -0.32 18.87 -10.06
N SER A 95 -1.60 18.70 -10.40
CA SER A 95 -2.32 19.66 -11.26
C SER A 95 -2.67 20.95 -10.51
N PHE A 96 -2.96 20.88 -9.21
CA PHE A 96 -3.36 22.05 -8.40
C PHE A 96 -2.19 22.71 -7.65
N ILE A 97 -1.21 21.95 -7.19
CA ILE A 97 -0.11 22.44 -6.35
C ILE A 97 1.16 22.56 -7.19
N LYS A 98 1.57 23.80 -7.44
CA LYS A 98 2.75 24.11 -8.28
C LYS A 98 4.09 23.90 -7.57
N ILE A 99 4.11 23.85 -6.23
CA ILE A 99 5.33 23.67 -5.44
C ILE A 99 5.55 22.16 -5.23
N PRO A 100 6.56 21.53 -5.85
CA PRO A 100 6.69 20.07 -5.87
C PRO A 100 6.83 19.45 -4.48
N SER A 101 7.60 20.09 -3.58
CA SER A 101 7.79 19.60 -2.22
C SER A 101 6.49 19.58 -1.40
N PHE A 102 5.69 20.64 -1.52
CA PHE A 102 4.39 20.72 -0.86
C PHE A 102 3.39 19.73 -1.48
N ALA A 103 3.39 19.58 -2.81
CA ALA A 103 2.57 18.59 -3.51
C ALA A 103 2.85 17.16 -3.01
N ILE A 104 4.13 16.78 -2.93
CA ILE A 104 4.54 15.46 -2.41
C ILE A 104 4.11 15.29 -0.95
N PHE A 105 4.32 16.31 -0.10
CA PHE A 105 3.90 16.26 1.30
C PHE A 105 2.39 16.01 1.44
N VAL A 106 1.57 16.77 0.73
CA VAL A 106 0.11 16.59 0.76
C VAL A 106 -0.28 15.22 0.22
N TYR A 107 0.33 14.79 -0.89
CA TYR A 107 0.09 13.48 -1.49
C TYR A 107 0.36 12.35 -0.50
N LEU A 108 1.55 12.29 0.11
CA LEU A 108 1.92 11.19 1.01
C LEU A 108 0.98 11.07 2.21
N ASN A 109 0.51 12.19 2.77
CA ASN A 109 -0.43 12.18 3.88
C ASN A 109 -1.82 11.67 3.46
N LEU A 110 -2.34 12.16 2.32
CA LEU A 110 -3.62 11.72 1.79
C LEU A 110 -3.57 10.27 1.30
N ASP A 111 -2.44 9.81 0.78
CA ASP A 111 -2.22 8.43 0.33
C ASP A 111 -2.30 7.44 1.50
N ILE A 112 -1.75 7.78 2.66
CA ILE A 112 -1.90 6.98 3.89
C ILE A 112 -3.37 6.92 4.34
N LEU A 113 -4.13 8.02 4.20
CA LEU A 113 -5.57 8.02 4.50
C LEU A 113 -6.35 7.13 3.52
N LEU A 114 -6.04 7.20 2.23
CA LEU A 114 -6.63 6.30 1.22
C LEU A 114 -6.31 4.84 1.53
N LEU A 115 -5.07 4.54 1.92
CA LEU A 115 -4.65 3.20 2.36
C LEU A 115 -5.51 2.74 3.54
N PHE A 116 -5.77 3.61 4.53
CA PHE A 116 -6.63 3.28 5.67
C PHE A 116 -8.06 2.93 5.26
N PHE A 117 -8.71 3.77 4.48
CA PHE A 117 -10.11 3.56 4.11
C PHE A 117 -10.28 2.30 3.28
N THR A 118 -9.45 2.12 2.25
CA THR A 118 -9.50 0.92 1.40
C THR A 118 -9.20 -0.35 2.19
N TYR A 119 -8.23 -0.31 3.14
CA TYR A 119 -7.94 -1.43 4.04
C TYR A 119 -9.15 -1.73 4.93
N LYS A 120 -9.71 -0.70 5.57
CA LYS A 120 -10.86 -0.82 6.48
C LYS A 120 -12.04 -1.48 5.78
N PHE A 121 -12.42 -1.00 4.60
CA PHE A 121 -13.54 -1.55 3.84
C PHE A 121 -13.31 -3.01 3.44
N ALA A 122 -12.10 -3.37 3.02
CA ALA A 122 -11.79 -4.75 2.65
C ALA A 122 -11.85 -5.70 3.86
N VAL A 123 -11.31 -5.29 5.00
CA VAL A 123 -11.35 -6.08 6.23
C VAL A 123 -12.78 -6.23 6.73
N GLU A 124 -13.57 -5.16 6.76
CA GLU A 124 -14.97 -5.20 7.21
C GLU A 124 -15.77 -6.18 6.36
N LYS A 125 -15.70 -6.04 5.04
CA LYS A 125 -16.51 -6.82 4.09
C LYS A 125 -16.11 -8.29 3.96
N PHE A 126 -14.82 -8.61 4.03
CA PHE A 126 -14.34 -9.96 3.72
C PHE A 126 -13.82 -10.72 4.94
N ILE A 127 -13.34 -10.03 5.97
CA ILE A 127 -12.68 -10.66 7.11
C ILE A 127 -13.59 -10.65 8.35
N GLU A 128 -14.29 -9.55 8.62
CA GLU A 128 -15.14 -9.43 9.81
C GLU A 128 -16.57 -9.89 9.56
N GLU A 129 -17.20 -9.49 8.44
CA GLU A 129 -18.61 -9.85 8.11
C GLU A 129 -18.85 -11.36 7.89
N ARG A 130 -17.79 -12.15 7.68
CA ARG A 130 -17.88 -13.62 7.54
C ARG A 130 -17.51 -14.40 8.80
N ASN A 131 -17.04 -13.73 9.85
CA ASN A 131 -16.58 -14.34 11.11
C ASN A 131 -17.34 -13.83 12.34
N GLY A 132 -18.45 -13.11 12.13
CA GLY A 132 -19.46 -12.74 13.13
C GLY A 132 -20.83 -13.13 12.63
#